data_AF-A0A166KZJ5-F1
#
_entry.id   AF-A0A166KZJ5-F1
#
_cell.length_a   1.000
_cell.length_b   1.000
_cell.length_c   1.000
_cell.angle_alpha   90.00
_cell.angle_beta   90.00
_cell.angle_gamma   90.00
#
_symmetry.space_group_name_H-M   'P 1'
#
loop_
_entity.id
_entity.type
_entity.pdbx_description
1 polymer ?
#
loop_
_entity_poly.entity_id
_entity_poly.type
_entity_poly.pdbx_seq_one_letter_code
_entity_poly.pdbx_strand_id
1 'polypeptide(L)'
;MQSNTLPVFDDAQWASLLKDVDWLPSSLSSDFDFDQFLDLGLDPELAEGGASTAFGFGTSEELEQVYQGNASVSPSAELEPSSMRVSAVFNVDRLDADGNSPDFDLVASDGVHFAVNAAKLRANSLNGFNSLPVLTSSTATVPLSSTVLNLLLHTIYGISATKYTPTVDDLVATLDALEQYGLSKEALVYHPESTLFEAILLRAPSQPLECFVLAAHAGLDELAIAVSPYTLSLVLSDLSDEDTDRMGAPYLRRLFFLHLGRLEALKRIIRQPPMAHPLTQFCDGYSNNALSDEWRKHAAKITWDASPAISPISLESRLSAVGKVTDCPECLHQLDHRVKQLLVEWSLIKNTI
;
A
#
# COMPACT_ATOMS: atom_id res chain seq x y z
N MET A 1 -25.11 -25.06 7.05
CA MET A 1 -24.29 -25.20 5.83
C MET A 1 -25.09 -24.64 4.66
N GLN A 2 -24.92 -23.35 4.37
CA GLN A 2 -25.39 -22.73 3.14
C GLN A 2 -24.29 -21.79 2.69
N SER A 3 -23.77 -22.06 1.49
CA SER A 3 -22.74 -21.30 0.80
C SER A 3 -23.34 -20.01 0.26
N ASN A 4 -22.76 -18.86 0.62
CA ASN A 4 -23.05 -17.59 -0.04
C ASN A 4 -22.05 -17.39 -1.17
N THR A 5 -22.48 -17.71 -2.38
CA THR A 5 -21.80 -17.33 -3.62
C THR A 5 -22.03 -15.84 -3.84
N LEU A 6 -20.95 -15.05 -3.85
CA LEU A 6 -20.99 -13.65 -4.27
C LEU A 6 -21.40 -13.58 -5.76
N PRO A 7 -22.23 -12.62 -6.19
CA PRO A 7 -22.55 -12.46 -7.60
C PRO A 7 -21.31 -11.94 -8.34
N VAL A 8 -20.99 -12.60 -9.45
CA VAL A 8 -20.01 -12.14 -10.44
C VAL A 8 -20.45 -10.77 -10.97
N PHE A 9 -19.59 -9.78 -10.87
CA PHE A 9 -19.84 -8.39 -11.28
C PHE A 9 -19.48 -8.21 -12.75
N ASP A 10 -20.35 -7.55 -13.51
CA ASP A 10 -20.26 -7.37 -14.97
C ASP A 10 -19.72 -5.97 -15.31
N ASP A 11 -18.56 -5.92 -15.98
CA ASP A 11 -17.87 -4.71 -16.44
C ASP A 11 -18.76 -3.83 -17.35
N ALA A 12 -19.79 -4.40 -17.98
CA ALA A 12 -20.70 -3.67 -18.86
C ALA A 12 -21.59 -2.64 -18.14
N GLN A 13 -21.88 -2.83 -16.84
CA GLN A 13 -22.72 -1.89 -16.09
C GLN A 13 -22.01 -0.55 -15.80
N TRP A 14 -20.69 -0.57 -15.66
CA TRP A 14 -19.90 0.66 -15.46
C TRP A 14 -19.82 1.51 -16.73
N ALA A 15 -19.71 0.90 -17.90
CA ALA A 15 -19.73 1.62 -19.18
C ALA A 15 -21.08 2.31 -19.46
N SER A 16 -22.17 1.84 -18.85
CA SER A 16 -23.50 2.47 -18.96
C SER A 16 -23.63 3.69 -18.04
N LEU A 17 -23.02 3.69 -16.85
CA LEU A 17 -23.06 4.81 -15.92
C LEU A 17 -22.21 6.00 -16.38
N LEU A 18 -21.20 5.77 -17.22
CA LEU A 18 -20.39 6.81 -17.84
C LEU A 18 -21.10 7.52 -19.01
N LYS A 19 -22.18 6.97 -19.56
CA LYS A 19 -22.93 7.57 -20.67
C LYS A 19 -23.98 8.60 -20.24
N ASP A 20 -24.43 8.56 -18.99
CA ASP A 20 -25.44 9.48 -18.43
C ASP A 20 -24.83 10.77 -17.84
N VAL A 21 -23.60 11.09 -18.23
CA VAL A 21 -22.84 12.24 -17.73
C VAL A 21 -22.83 13.34 -18.80
N ASP A 22 -23.82 14.23 -18.75
CA ASP A 22 -24.08 15.35 -19.70
C ASP A 22 -22.97 16.43 -19.78
N TRP A 23 -21.80 16.22 -19.17
CA TRP A 23 -20.63 17.12 -19.31
C TRP A 23 -19.47 16.53 -20.11
N LEU A 24 -19.58 15.28 -20.59
CA LEU A 24 -18.61 14.73 -21.54
C LEU A 24 -19.02 15.13 -22.97
N PRO A 25 -18.15 15.80 -23.76
CA PRO A 25 -18.40 15.96 -25.19
C PRO A 25 -18.55 14.58 -25.83
N SER A 26 -19.56 14.41 -26.68
CA SER A 26 -19.96 13.11 -27.27
C SER A 26 -18.94 12.47 -28.22
N SER A 27 -17.69 12.94 -28.24
CA SER A 27 -16.59 12.43 -29.06
C SER A 27 -15.47 11.86 -28.19
N LEU A 28 -15.78 10.86 -27.36
CA LEU A 28 -14.78 10.00 -26.74
C LEU A 28 -14.63 8.71 -27.55
N SER A 29 -14.08 8.86 -28.74
CA SER A 29 -13.37 7.78 -29.40
C SER A 29 -12.08 8.33 -29.98
N SER A 30 -10.98 7.83 -29.43
CA SER A 30 -9.63 7.74 -30.00
C SER A 30 -8.58 8.83 -29.81
N ASP A 31 -8.76 9.91 -29.05
CA ASP A 31 -7.62 10.75 -28.59
C ASP A 31 -8.02 11.52 -27.33
N PHE A 32 -7.58 11.07 -26.15
CA PHE A 32 -7.71 11.81 -24.90
C PHE A 32 -6.39 12.52 -24.64
N ASP A 33 -6.41 13.84 -24.77
CA ASP A 33 -5.27 14.71 -24.49
C ASP A 33 -5.25 15.05 -22.99
N PHE A 34 -4.34 14.40 -22.27
CA PHE A 34 -4.20 14.50 -20.80
C PHE A 34 -3.85 15.91 -20.34
N ASP A 35 -3.21 16.71 -21.21
CA ASP A 35 -2.80 18.09 -20.91
C ASP A 35 -4.01 19.03 -20.77
N GLN A 36 -5.11 18.76 -21.48
CA GLN A 36 -6.32 19.58 -21.40
C GLN A 36 -7.12 19.37 -20.11
N PHE A 37 -6.92 18.24 -19.41
CA PHE A 37 -7.58 17.94 -18.13
C PHE A 37 -6.87 18.61 -16.94
N LEU A 38 -5.55 18.77 -17.00
CA LEU A 38 -4.76 19.45 -15.95
C LEU A 38 -4.91 20.97 -15.95
N ASP A 39 -5.35 21.56 -17.06
CA ASP A 39 -5.48 23.02 -17.23
C ASP A 39 -6.79 23.61 -16.67
N LEU A 40 -7.70 22.75 -16.17
CA LEU A 40 -8.94 23.18 -15.51
C LEU A 40 -8.74 23.42 -14.01
N GLY A 41 -7.99 24.48 -13.67
CA GLY A 41 -8.21 25.20 -12.43
C GLY A 41 -7.01 25.38 -11.51
N LEU A 42 -6.08 26.26 -11.90
CA LEU A 42 -5.29 27.06 -10.96
C LEU A 42 -5.29 28.52 -11.43
N ASP A 43 -6.22 29.33 -10.92
CA ASP A 43 -6.16 30.79 -11.07
C ASP A 43 -5.00 31.34 -10.22
N PRO A 44 -3.97 31.99 -10.80
CA PRO A 44 -2.78 32.44 -10.09
C PRO A 44 -2.91 33.91 -9.70
N GLU A 45 -3.96 34.29 -8.97
CA GLU A 45 -4.09 35.63 -8.41
C GLU A 45 -4.49 35.58 -6.94
N LEU A 46 -3.64 35.04 -6.05
CA LEU A 46 -3.56 35.42 -4.63
C LEU A 46 -2.21 34.98 -4.00
N ALA A 47 -1.10 35.35 -4.63
CA ALA A 47 0.24 35.19 -4.06
C ALA A 47 0.94 36.55 -3.89
N GLU A 48 0.78 37.19 -2.74
CA GLU A 48 1.73 38.19 -2.24
C GLU A 48 1.89 38.08 -0.71
N GLY A 49 3.13 37.94 -0.26
CA GLY A 49 3.53 38.37 1.08
C GLY A 49 4.48 37.45 1.85
N GLY A 50 5.79 37.63 1.65
CA GLY A 50 6.77 37.52 2.75
C GLY A 50 7.95 36.55 2.57
N ALA A 51 9.01 37.01 1.91
CA ALA A 51 10.35 36.42 1.98
C ALA A 51 11.24 37.19 2.96
N SER A 52 12.11 36.51 3.72
CA SER A 52 13.44 37.01 4.12
C SER A 52 14.36 35.95 4.78
N THR A 53 15.43 35.63 4.04
CA THR A 53 16.88 35.64 4.40
C THR A 53 17.44 34.93 5.65
N ALA A 54 18.18 33.83 5.40
CA ALA A 54 19.65 33.64 5.48
C ALA A 54 20.52 34.09 6.68
N PHE A 55 21.67 33.39 6.80
CA PHE A 55 22.87 33.48 7.68
C PHE A 55 22.84 32.59 8.94
N GLY A 56 23.89 31.84 9.33
CA GLY A 56 25.27 31.69 8.86
C GLY A 56 26.08 30.78 9.81
N PHE A 57 27.13 30.17 9.24
CA PHE A 57 28.36 29.53 9.79
C PHE A 57 28.61 29.34 11.31
N GLY A 58 29.28 28.22 11.61
CA GLY A 58 30.13 28.05 12.80
C GLY A 58 30.95 26.74 12.76
N THR A 59 32.19 26.80 12.28
CA THR A 59 33.24 25.78 12.38
C THR A 59 34.26 26.15 13.47
N SER A 60 34.81 25.15 14.16
CA SER A 60 36.08 25.17 14.93
C SER A 60 36.49 23.70 15.10
N GLU A 61 37.60 23.16 14.58
CA GLU A 61 39.01 23.31 15.04
C GLU A 61 39.08 23.30 16.58
N GLU A 62 39.84 22.46 17.29
CA GLU A 62 41.20 22.00 17.11
C GLU A 62 41.49 21.06 18.31
N LEU A 63 42.29 19.99 18.14
CA LEU A 63 43.41 19.61 19.04
C LEU A 63 43.99 18.25 18.64
N GLU A 64 45.13 18.33 17.96
CA GLU A 64 46.05 17.25 17.71
C GLU A 64 47.12 17.15 18.83
N GLN A 65 47.50 15.89 19.10
CA GLN A 65 48.86 15.38 19.37
C GLN A 65 49.60 15.71 20.68
N VAL A 66 49.92 14.64 21.43
CA VAL A 66 51.27 14.38 21.94
C VAL A 66 51.62 12.90 21.77
N TYR A 67 52.72 12.64 21.06
CA TYR A 67 53.41 11.36 20.89
C TYR A 67 54.19 10.96 22.15
N GLN A 68 54.20 9.66 22.50
CA GLN A 68 55.45 8.95 22.84
C GLN A 68 55.23 7.43 22.84
N GLY A 69 56.03 6.75 22.01
CA GLY A 69 55.99 5.30 21.84
C GLY A 69 56.79 4.53 22.90
N ASN A 70 56.54 3.23 22.96
CA ASN A 70 57.56 2.23 23.24
C ASN A 70 57.15 0.85 22.70
N ALA A 71 58.17 0.06 22.41
CA ALA A 71 58.24 -1.01 21.44
C ALA A 71 57.57 -2.34 21.82
N SER A 72 57.12 -3.05 20.78
CA SER A 72 57.24 -4.49 20.50
C SER A 72 57.22 -5.47 21.68
N VAL A 73 56.07 -6.13 21.85
CA VAL A 73 56.00 -7.56 22.17
C VAL A 73 54.84 -8.16 21.37
N SER A 74 55.14 -9.05 20.43
CA SER A 74 54.14 -9.93 19.81
C SER A 74 53.65 -10.95 20.84
N PRO A 75 52.35 -11.21 20.93
CA PRO A 75 51.84 -12.53 21.24
C PRO A 75 51.19 -13.11 19.99
N SER A 76 51.54 -14.37 19.76
CA SER A 76 50.97 -15.35 18.84
C SER A 76 49.54 -15.07 18.41
N ALA A 77 49.30 -15.22 17.10
CA ALA A 77 47.98 -15.37 16.53
C ALA A 77 47.26 -16.57 17.17
N GLU A 78 46.48 -16.31 18.21
CA GLU A 78 45.35 -17.15 18.56
C GLU A 78 44.32 -16.95 17.44
N LEU A 79 44.13 -18.02 16.65
CA LEU A 79 42.98 -18.15 15.77
C LEU A 79 41.74 -18.14 16.67
N GLU A 80 41.20 -16.95 16.92
CA GLU A 80 39.82 -16.78 17.36
C GLU A 80 38.96 -17.69 16.46
N PRO A 81 38.16 -18.62 17.00
CA PRO A 81 37.24 -19.37 16.17
C PRO A 81 36.36 -18.34 15.50
N SER A 82 36.51 -18.18 14.18
CA SER A 82 35.68 -17.30 13.37
C SER A 82 34.24 -17.65 13.72
N SER A 83 33.58 -16.78 14.49
CA SER A 83 32.24 -17.02 15.01
C SER A 83 31.32 -17.10 13.81
N MET A 84 31.05 -18.32 13.36
CA MET A 84 30.26 -18.60 12.18
C MET A 84 28.84 -18.11 12.47
N ARG A 85 28.38 -17.13 11.70
CA ARG A 85 27.02 -16.60 11.81
C ARG A 85 26.10 -17.52 11.02
N VAL A 86 25.12 -18.12 11.69
CA VAL A 86 24.18 -19.06 11.09
C VAL A 86 22.76 -18.53 11.26
N SER A 87 21.91 -18.75 10.26
CA SER A 87 20.48 -18.44 10.37
C SER A 87 19.84 -19.25 11.52
N ALA A 88 19.11 -18.56 12.41
CA ALA A 88 18.38 -19.22 13.48
C ALA A 88 17.29 -20.17 12.95
N VAL A 89 16.79 -19.94 11.73
CA VAL A 89 15.73 -20.73 11.10
C VAL A 89 16.29 -21.79 10.16
N PHE A 90 17.34 -21.48 9.40
CA PHE A 90 17.97 -22.40 8.44
C PHE A 90 19.36 -22.83 8.95
N ASN A 91 19.35 -23.66 10.00
CA ASN A 91 20.55 -24.23 10.61
C ASN A 91 20.65 -25.75 10.35
N VAL A 92 21.82 -26.33 10.61
CA VAL A 92 22.14 -27.73 10.32
C VAL A 92 21.24 -28.72 11.09
N ASP A 93 20.73 -28.32 12.25
CA ASP A 93 19.89 -29.17 13.10
C ASP A 93 18.42 -29.21 12.64
N ARG A 94 18.04 -28.36 11.67
CA ARG A 94 16.66 -28.29 11.20
C ARG A 94 16.36 -29.34 10.15
N LEU A 95 15.40 -30.21 10.47
CA LEU A 95 14.78 -31.09 9.48
C LEU A 95 13.70 -30.35 8.68
N ASP A 96 13.54 -30.72 7.41
CA ASP A 96 12.40 -30.27 6.60
C ASP A 96 11.08 -30.99 7.01
N ALA A 97 9.97 -30.63 6.36
CA ALA A 97 8.66 -31.23 6.64
C ALA A 97 8.61 -32.75 6.36
N ASP A 98 9.52 -33.25 5.52
CA ASP A 98 9.64 -34.66 5.13
C ASP A 98 10.67 -35.41 5.99
N GLY A 99 11.31 -34.73 6.96
CA GLY A 99 12.29 -35.30 7.88
C GLY A 99 13.73 -35.37 7.33
N ASN A 100 14.02 -34.74 6.20
CA ASN A 100 15.37 -34.71 5.63
C ASN A 100 16.24 -33.68 6.34
N SER A 101 17.51 -34.03 6.57
CA SER A 101 18.52 -33.09 7.02
C SER A 101 18.97 -32.17 5.88
N PRO A 102 19.45 -30.95 6.18
CA PRO A 102 20.07 -30.09 5.18
C PRO A 102 21.29 -30.77 4.56
N ASP A 103 21.45 -30.67 3.25
CA ASP A 103 22.54 -31.29 2.47
C ASP A 103 23.40 -30.25 1.74
N PHE A 104 23.08 -28.96 1.89
CA PHE A 104 23.72 -27.87 1.20
C PHE A 104 23.77 -26.60 2.06
N ASP A 105 24.85 -25.83 1.95
CA ASP A 105 25.04 -24.57 2.68
C ASP A 105 25.12 -23.38 1.72
N LEU A 106 24.27 -22.38 1.93
CA LEU A 106 24.32 -21.11 1.21
C LEU A 106 24.92 -20.03 2.10
N VAL A 107 25.90 -19.31 1.57
CA VAL A 107 26.56 -18.22 2.29
C VAL A 107 26.15 -16.90 1.66
N ALA A 108 25.47 -16.07 2.43
CA ALA A 108 25.09 -14.72 2.04
C ALA A 108 26.32 -13.79 1.90
N SER A 109 26.16 -12.65 1.24
CA SER A 109 27.25 -11.69 0.99
C SER A 109 27.84 -11.08 2.26
N ASP A 110 27.09 -11.10 3.37
CA ASP A 110 27.50 -10.64 4.70
C ASP A 110 28.05 -11.77 5.59
N GLY A 111 28.27 -12.96 5.02
CA GLY A 111 28.90 -14.10 5.68
C GLY A 111 27.98 -14.93 6.57
N VAL A 112 26.67 -14.74 6.48
CA VAL A 112 25.68 -15.58 7.20
C VAL A 112 25.44 -16.87 6.43
N HIS A 113 25.50 -18.00 7.13
CA HIS A 113 25.30 -19.35 6.61
C HIS A 113 23.85 -19.81 6.74
N PHE A 114 23.36 -20.50 5.71
CA PHE A 114 22.01 -21.03 5.60
C PHE A 114 22.07 -22.49 5.16
N ALA A 115 21.79 -23.39 6.10
CA ALA A 115 21.69 -24.82 5.82
C ALA A 115 20.34 -25.14 5.19
N VAL A 116 20.35 -25.69 3.97
CA VAL A 116 19.19 -25.91 3.11
C VAL A 116 19.25 -27.28 2.44
N ASN A 117 18.20 -27.63 1.70
CA ASN A 117 18.08 -28.85 0.93
C ASN A 117 18.16 -28.54 -0.57
N ALA A 118 19.21 -29.02 -1.24
CA ALA A 118 19.46 -28.77 -2.65
C ALA A 118 18.36 -29.33 -3.56
N ALA A 119 17.74 -30.46 -3.20
CA ALA A 119 16.65 -31.03 -3.98
C ALA A 119 15.41 -30.13 -3.93
N LYS A 120 15.11 -29.54 -2.77
CA LYS A 120 13.98 -28.60 -2.62
C LYS A 120 14.20 -27.30 -3.38
N LEU A 121 15.42 -26.74 -3.36
CA LEU A 121 15.76 -25.55 -4.16
C LEU A 121 15.60 -25.82 -5.67
N ARG A 122 16.11 -26.96 -6.15
CA ARG A 122 15.98 -27.37 -7.56
C ARG A 122 14.53 -27.63 -7.97
N ALA A 123 13.72 -28.22 -7.09
CA ALA A 123 12.33 -28.51 -7.38
C ALA A 123 11.48 -27.24 -7.57
N ASN A 124 11.85 -26.14 -6.91
CA ASN A 124 11.12 -24.87 -6.97
C ASN A 124 11.68 -23.89 -8.01
N SER A 125 12.82 -24.20 -8.64
CA SER A 125 13.49 -23.31 -9.59
C SER A 125 13.50 -23.87 -11.02
N LEU A 126 13.16 -23.01 -11.97
CA LEU A 126 13.16 -23.28 -13.41
C LEU A 126 14.56 -23.22 -14.03
N ASN A 127 15.53 -22.56 -13.37
CA ASN A 127 16.91 -22.42 -13.87
C ASN A 127 17.94 -23.16 -13.00
N GLY A 128 17.48 -24.12 -12.20
CA GLY A 128 18.34 -24.88 -11.29
C GLY A 128 18.94 -24.01 -10.18
N PHE A 129 18.22 -22.97 -9.76
CA PHE A 129 18.62 -21.97 -8.77
C PHE A 129 19.95 -21.31 -9.16
N ASN A 130 19.99 -20.80 -10.40
CA ASN A 130 21.16 -20.24 -11.07
C ASN A 130 22.38 -21.19 -11.09
N SER A 131 22.12 -22.49 -11.23
CA SER A 131 23.13 -23.56 -11.16
C SER A 131 23.96 -23.59 -9.87
N LEU A 132 23.53 -22.92 -8.79
CA LEU A 132 24.26 -22.90 -7.51
C LEU A 132 24.34 -24.27 -6.82
N PRO A 133 23.30 -25.12 -6.84
CA PRO A 133 23.39 -26.47 -6.30
C PRO A 133 24.16 -27.36 -7.28
N VAL A 134 25.46 -27.13 -7.41
CA VAL A 134 26.36 -28.00 -8.17
C VAL A 134 26.65 -29.24 -7.33
N LEU A 135 26.49 -30.43 -7.91
CA LEU A 135 26.72 -31.72 -7.26
C LEU A 135 28.11 -31.89 -6.61
N THR A 136 29.08 -31.02 -6.92
CA THR A 136 30.48 -31.15 -6.52
C THR A 136 30.88 -30.35 -5.28
N SER A 137 30.04 -29.41 -4.81
CA SER A 137 30.35 -28.55 -3.66
C SER A 137 29.17 -28.53 -2.70
N SER A 138 29.41 -28.79 -1.41
CA SER A 138 28.37 -28.73 -0.37
C SER A 138 28.03 -27.31 0.08
N THR A 139 28.72 -26.31 -0.46
CA THR A 139 28.60 -24.90 -0.07
C THR A 139 28.67 -24.00 -1.30
N ALA A 140 27.82 -22.98 -1.38
CA ALA A 140 27.89 -21.94 -2.41
C ALA A 140 27.67 -20.54 -1.82
N THR A 141 28.37 -19.55 -2.38
CA THR A 141 28.17 -18.14 -2.03
C THR A 141 27.10 -17.51 -2.92
N VAL A 142 26.27 -16.66 -2.32
CA VAL A 142 25.15 -16.01 -2.98
C VAL A 142 25.35 -14.49 -2.84
N PRO A 143 25.28 -13.71 -3.94
CA PRO A 143 25.43 -12.25 -3.90
C PRO A 143 24.17 -11.55 -3.38
N LEU A 144 23.56 -12.09 -2.33
CA LEU A 144 22.39 -11.54 -1.65
C LEU A 144 22.73 -11.25 -0.18
N SER A 145 22.14 -10.20 0.40
CA SER A 145 22.21 -9.98 1.84
C SER A 145 21.54 -11.13 2.60
N SER A 146 21.91 -11.32 3.86
CA SER A 146 21.27 -12.35 4.69
C SER A 146 19.76 -12.13 4.82
N THR A 147 19.29 -10.89 4.89
CA THR A 147 17.85 -10.56 4.95
C THR A 147 17.10 -11.05 3.71
N VAL A 148 17.61 -10.70 2.52
CA VAL A 148 16.97 -11.06 1.24
C VAL A 148 17.02 -12.57 1.02
N LEU A 149 18.17 -13.20 1.28
CA LEU A 149 18.30 -14.66 1.17
C LEU A 149 17.39 -15.38 2.18
N ASN A 150 17.27 -14.87 3.40
CA ASN A 150 16.36 -15.44 4.40
C ASN A 150 14.91 -15.36 3.93
N LEU A 151 14.45 -14.21 3.44
CA LEU A 151 13.10 -14.06 2.88
C LEU A 151 12.84 -15.02 1.73
N LEU A 152 13.79 -15.13 0.79
CA LEU A 152 13.71 -16.05 -0.34
C LEU A 152 13.51 -17.50 0.11
N LEU A 153 14.30 -17.94 1.10
CA LEU A 153 14.20 -19.29 1.65
C LEU A 153 12.89 -19.48 2.43
N HIS A 154 12.44 -18.49 3.19
CA HIS A 154 11.14 -18.51 3.86
C HIS A 154 10.00 -18.70 2.86
N THR A 155 10.07 -18.07 1.68
CA THR A 155 9.12 -18.23 0.59
C THR A 155 9.16 -19.65 -0.01
N ILE A 156 10.35 -20.17 -0.33
CA ILE A 156 10.51 -21.53 -0.91
C ILE A 156 10.03 -22.63 0.07
N TYR A 157 10.29 -22.44 1.36
CA TYR A 157 9.95 -23.43 2.38
C TYR A 157 8.55 -23.26 2.98
N GLY A 158 7.82 -22.20 2.63
CA GLY A 158 6.50 -21.91 3.20
C GLY A 158 6.53 -21.59 4.70
N ILE A 159 7.61 -20.97 5.18
CA ILE A 159 7.77 -20.65 6.62
C ILE A 159 7.50 -19.16 6.81
N SER A 160 6.59 -18.77 7.69
CA SER A 160 6.29 -17.34 7.93
C SER A 160 7.55 -16.53 8.29
N ALA A 161 7.70 -15.38 7.63
CA ALA A 161 8.79 -14.43 7.80
C ALA A 161 8.38 -13.18 8.63
N THR A 162 7.17 -13.15 9.17
CA THR A 162 6.57 -11.98 9.85
C THR A 162 7.44 -11.39 10.97
N LYS A 163 8.15 -12.24 11.72
CA LYS A 163 9.01 -11.83 12.83
C LYS A 163 10.26 -11.02 12.42
N TYR A 164 10.59 -10.99 11.14
CA TYR A 164 11.80 -10.33 10.65
C TYR A 164 11.59 -8.89 10.20
N THR A 165 10.32 -8.44 10.13
CA THR A 165 9.93 -7.05 9.81
C THR A 165 10.77 -6.46 8.67
N PRO A 166 10.76 -7.07 7.47
CA PRO A 166 11.61 -6.63 6.37
C PRO A 166 11.25 -5.21 5.92
N THR A 167 12.25 -4.49 5.43
CA THR A 167 12.03 -3.18 4.80
C THR A 167 11.42 -3.36 3.41
N VAL A 168 10.85 -2.29 2.84
CA VAL A 168 10.32 -2.36 1.45
C VAL A 168 11.46 -2.63 0.45
N ASP A 169 12.66 -2.09 0.69
CA ASP A 169 13.84 -2.36 -0.15
C ASP A 169 14.25 -3.84 -0.11
N ASP A 170 14.18 -4.49 1.06
CA ASP A 170 14.41 -5.94 1.17
C ASP A 170 13.37 -6.73 0.38
N LEU A 171 12.11 -6.31 0.39
CA LEU A 171 11.02 -6.96 -0.34
C LEU A 171 11.18 -6.80 -1.86
N VAL A 172 11.59 -5.62 -2.32
CA VAL A 172 11.99 -5.35 -3.71
C VAL A 172 13.12 -6.29 -4.13
N ALA A 173 14.23 -6.27 -3.39
CA ALA A 173 15.38 -7.10 -3.70
C ALA A 173 15.05 -8.60 -3.68
N THR A 174 14.11 -9.02 -2.83
CA THR A 174 13.62 -10.41 -2.80
C THR A 174 12.83 -10.76 -4.05
N LEU A 175 11.92 -9.88 -4.51
CA LEU A 175 11.14 -10.10 -5.74
C LEU A 175 12.04 -10.13 -6.98
N ASP A 176 13.07 -9.30 -7.04
CA ASP A 176 14.06 -9.30 -8.12
C ASP A 176 14.90 -10.60 -8.09
N ALA A 177 15.28 -11.05 -6.89
CA ALA A 177 16.00 -12.30 -6.71
C ALA A 177 15.16 -13.53 -7.12
N LEU A 178 13.83 -13.52 -6.97
CA LEU A 178 12.99 -14.64 -7.44
C LEU A 178 13.25 -14.93 -8.92
N GLU A 179 13.27 -13.90 -9.76
CA GLU A 179 13.50 -14.04 -11.19
C GLU A 179 14.94 -14.50 -11.48
N GLN A 180 15.93 -13.91 -10.80
CA GLN A 180 17.33 -14.29 -10.92
C GLN A 180 17.56 -15.78 -10.63
N TYR A 181 16.88 -16.32 -9.63
CA TYR A 181 16.97 -17.73 -9.21
C TYR A 181 15.90 -18.62 -9.85
N GLY A 182 15.22 -18.15 -10.90
CA GLY A 182 14.29 -18.94 -11.70
C GLY A 182 13.05 -19.39 -10.94
N LEU A 183 12.66 -18.66 -9.90
CA LEU A 183 11.49 -18.91 -9.09
C LEU A 183 10.30 -18.16 -9.70
N SER A 184 9.15 -18.84 -9.89
CA SER A 184 7.95 -18.18 -10.41
C SER A 184 7.38 -17.24 -9.34
N LYS A 185 7.30 -15.94 -9.69
CA LYS A 185 6.68 -14.91 -8.84
C LYS A 185 5.21 -15.27 -8.57
N GLU A 186 4.49 -15.72 -9.60
CA GLU A 186 3.09 -16.08 -9.51
C GLU A 186 2.88 -17.28 -8.58
N ALA A 187 3.64 -18.36 -8.77
CA ALA A 187 3.47 -19.58 -7.96
C ALA A 187 3.76 -19.35 -6.47
N LEU A 188 4.72 -18.47 -6.16
CA LEU A 188 5.19 -18.24 -4.79
C LEU A 188 4.50 -17.08 -4.09
N VAL A 189 4.00 -16.09 -4.83
CA VAL A 189 3.23 -14.97 -4.27
C VAL A 189 1.74 -15.30 -4.16
N TYR A 190 1.15 -16.00 -5.14
CA TYR A 190 -0.27 -16.39 -5.08
C TYR A 190 -0.54 -17.65 -4.26
N HIS A 191 0.48 -18.22 -3.63
CA HIS A 191 0.27 -19.33 -2.71
C HIS A 191 -0.59 -18.86 -1.51
N PRO A 192 -1.62 -19.61 -1.08
CA PRO A 192 -2.48 -19.22 0.06
C PRO A 192 -1.72 -18.96 1.37
N GLU A 193 -0.50 -19.51 1.48
CA GLU A 193 0.42 -19.32 2.60
C GLU A 193 1.67 -18.52 2.20
N SER A 194 1.55 -17.64 1.19
CA SER A 194 2.69 -16.85 0.72
C SER A 194 3.16 -15.90 1.81
N THR A 195 4.37 -16.18 2.29
CA THR A 195 5.04 -15.44 3.35
C THR A 195 5.50 -14.07 2.85
N LEU A 196 5.78 -13.96 1.55
CA LEU A 196 6.16 -12.72 0.89
C LEU A 196 4.94 -11.81 0.68
N PHE A 197 3.80 -12.38 0.28
CA PHE A 197 2.54 -11.65 0.19
C PHE A 197 2.13 -11.06 1.55
N GLU A 198 2.18 -11.87 2.61
CA GLU A 198 1.91 -11.43 3.99
C GLU A 198 2.87 -10.33 4.43
N ALA A 199 4.17 -10.47 4.16
CA ALA A 199 5.18 -9.49 4.52
C ALA A 199 4.96 -8.13 3.83
N ILE A 200 4.57 -8.11 2.56
CA ILE A 200 4.25 -6.87 1.83
C ILE A 200 2.97 -6.23 2.39
N LEU A 201 1.92 -7.02 2.64
CA LEU A 201 0.68 -6.50 3.22
C LEU A 201 0.88 -5.90 4.61
N LEU A 202 1.78 -6.45 5.43
CA LEU A 202 2.09 -5.90 6.75
C LEU A 202 2.73 -4.49 6.67
N ARG A 203 3.37 -4.15 5.55
CA ARG A 203 3.99 -2.84 5.31
C ARG A 203 3.03 -1.82 4.69
N ALA A 204 1.99 -2.28 4.00
CA ALA A 204 1.06 -1.42 3.27
C ALA A 204 0.41 -0.30 4.11
N PRO A 205 0.03 -0.48 5.39
CA PRO A 205 -0.53 0.62 6.18
C PRO A 205 0.46 1.76 6.46
N SER A 206 1.76 1.47 6.55
CA SER A 206 2.78 2.49 6.85
C SER A 206 3.46 3.05 5.59
N GLN A 207 3.51 2.27 4.51
CA GLN A 207 4.15 2.62 3.24
C GLN A 207 3.26 2.21 2.04
N PRO A 208 2.06 2.81 1.92
CA PRO A 208 1.07 2.36 0.96
C PRO A 208 1.50 2.58 -0.50
N LEU A 209 2.17 3.69 -0.80
CA LEU A 209 2.61 4.00 -2.15
C LEU A 209 3.68 3.00 -2.60
N GLU A 210 4.70 2.80 -1.79
CA GLU A 210 5.84 1.93 -2.13
C GLU A 210 5.40 0.48 -2.26
N CYS A 211 4.50 0.00 -1.40
CA CYS A 211 3.92 -1.34 -1.53
C CYS A 211 3.03 -1.49 -2.77
N PHE A 212 2.27 -0.45 -3.14
CA PHE A 212 1.43 -0.48 -4.33
C PHE A 212 2.26 -0.46 -5.62
N VAL A 213 3.27 0.41 -5.68
CA VAL A 213 4.25 0.48 -6.79
C VAL A 213 4.98 -0.86 -6.92
N LEU A 214 5.40 -1.47 -5.81
CA LEU A 214 6.05 -2.78 -5.80
C LEU A 214 5.16 -3.87 -6.43
N ALA A 215 3.90 -3.95 -6.00
CA ALA A 215 2.96 -4.92 -6.52
C ALA A 215 2.68 -4.69 -8.02
N ALA A 216 2.50 -3.43 -8.42
CA ALA A 216 2.26 -3.02 -9.79
C ALA A 216 3.45 -3.34 -10.71
N HIS A 217 4.66 -2.98 -10.28
CA HIS A 217 5.90 -3.24 -11.00
C HIS A 217 6.14 -4.73 -11.24
N ALA A 218 5.81 -5.56 -10.25
CA ALA A 218 5.92 -7.01 -10.34
C ALA A 218 4.74 -7.67 -11.08
N GLY A 219 3.72 -6.94 -11.53
CA GLY A 219 2.54 -7.48 -12.19
C GLY A 219 1.65 -8.35 -11.29
N LEU A 220 1.69 -8.10 -9.98
CA LEU A 220 0.99 -8.89 -8.97
C LEU A 220 -0.38 -8.30 -8.66
N ASP A 221 -1.36 -8.59 -9.52
CA ASP A 221 -2.71 -8.01 -9.48
C ASP A 221 -3.42 -8.20 -8.13
N GLU A 222 -3.44 -9.42 -7.57
CA GLU A 222 -4.14 -9.65 -6.29
C GLU A 222 -3.50 -8.88 -5.13
N LEU A 223 -2.18 -8.71 -5.16
CA LEU A 223 -1.46 -7.94 -4.16
C LEU A 223 -1.75 -6.44 -4.33
N ALA A 224 -1.77 -5.93 -5.56
CA ALA A 224 -2.15 -4.55 -5.85
C ALA A 224 -3.58 -4.25 -5.39
N ILE A 225 -4.52 -5.18 -5.63
CA ILE A 225 -5.90 -5.10 -5.12
C ILE A 225 -5.91 -5.03 -3.59
N ALA A 226 -5.18 -5.93 -2.91
CA ALA A 226 -5.14 -5.98 -1.45
C ALA A 226 -4.47 -4.75 -0.81
N VAL A 227 -3.51 -4.11 -1.48
CA VAL A 227 -2.84 -2.89 -1.01
C VAL A 227 -3.65 -1.63 -1.29
N SER A 228 -4.45 -1.61 -2.37
CA SER A 228 -5.16 -0.40 -2.83
C SER A 228 -6.08 0.30 -1.81
N PRO A 229 -6.70 -0.35 -0.80
CA PRO A 229 -7.42 0.38 0.24
C PRO A 229 -6.55 1.35 1.04
N TYR A 230 -5.27 1.02 1.23
CA TYR A 230 -4.32 1.86 1.97
C TYR A 230 -3.85 3.05 1.14
N THR A 231 -4.02 3.02 -0.19
CA THR A 231 -3.65 4.15 -1.05
C THR A 231 -4.67 5.27 -1.02
N LEU A 232 -5.88 5.05 -0.49
CA LEU A 232 -6.94 6.06 -0.42
C LEU A 232 -6.55 7.30 0.40
N SER A 233 -5.59 7.19 1.32
CA SER A 233 -5.06 8.33 2.07
C SER A 233 -3.96 9.10 1.33
N LEU A 234 -3.51 8.61 0.17
CA LEU A 234 -2.50 9.28 -0.63
C LEU A 234 -3.06 10.54 -1.30
N VAL A 235 -2.19 11.53 -1.39
CA VAL A 235 -2.39 12.71 -2.22
C VAL A 235 -1.79 12.41 -3.59
N LEU A 236 -2.63 12.22 -4.61
CA LEU A 236 -2.16 11.79 -5.93
C LEU A 236 -1.28 12.83 -6.65
N SER A 237 -1.32 14.11 -6.23
CA SER A 237 -0.42 15.14 -6.77
C SER A 237 1.03 14.99 -6.30
N ASP A 238 1.27 14.20 -5.25
CA ASP A 238 2.59 14.01 -4.66
C ASP A 238 3.32 12.81 -5.27
N LEU A 239 2.70 12.12 -6.24
CA LEU A 239 3.33 11.03 -6.98
C LEU A 239 4.50 11.56 -7.80
N SER A 240 5.67 10.93 -7.65
CA SER A 240 6.83 11.27 -8.46
C SER A 240 6.77 10.59 -9.84
N ASP A 241 7.45 11.18 -10.83
CA ASP A 241 7.57 10.57 -12.16
C ASP A 241 8.14 9.14 -12.07
N GLU A 242 9.14 8.92 -11.21
CA GLU A 242 9.74 7.61 -10.94
C GLU A 242 8.70 6.59 -10.44
N ASP A 243 7.81 6.98 -9.52
CA ASP A 243 6.74 6.10 -9.03
C ASP A 243 5.75 5.75 -10.14
N THR A 244 5.41 6.73 -10.98
CA THR A 244 4.47 6.53 -12.09
C THR A 244 5.02 5.62 -13.17
N ASP A 245 6.30 5.78 -13.52
CA ASP A 245 7.01 4.95 -14.49
C ASP A 245 7.14 3.52 -13.97
N ARG A 246 7.53 3.37 -12.70
CA ARG A 246 7.72 2.06 -12.08
C ARG A 246 6.42 1.28 -11.91
N MET A 247 5.33 1.96 -11.54
CA MET A 247 3.99 1.39 -11.41
C MET A 247 3.39 1.02 -12.77
N GLY A 248 3.66 1.82 -13.79
CA GLY A 248 3.13 1.65 -15.13
C GLY A 248 1.69 2.14 -15.30
N ALA A 249 1.37 2.52 -16.55
CA ALA A 249 0.09 3.13 -16.92
C ALA A 249 -1.17 2.34 -16.49
N PRO A 250 -1.23 0.99 -16.56
CA PRO A 250 -2.43 0.25 -16.18
C PRO A 250 -2.81 0.43 -14.70
N TYR A 251 -1.83 0.34 -13.80
CA TYR A 251 -2.04 0.47 -12.36
C TYR A 251 -2.23 1.92 -11.93
N LEU A 252 -1.51 2.85 -12.56
CA LEU A 252 -1.71 4.28 -12.38
C LEU A 252 -3.15 4.67 -12.71
N ARG A 253 -3.64 4.24 -13.88
CA ARG A 253 -5.03 4.47 -14.30
C ARG A 253 -6.01 3.92 -13.25
N ARG A 254 -5.84 2.65 -12.85
CA ARG A 254 -6.69 2.01 -11.83
C ARG A 254 -6.71 2.79 -10.50
N LEU A 255 -5.56 3.28 -10.04
CA LEU A 255 -5.43 4.07 -8.82
C LEU A 255 -6.21 5.40 -8.92
N PHE A 256 -6.05 6.14 -10.02
CA PHE A 256 -6.80 7.38 -10.24
C PHE A 256 -8.31 7.15 -10.32
N PHE A 257 -8.76 6.11 -11.04
CA PHE A 257 -10.19 5.78 -11.11
C PHE A 257 -10.77 5.36 -9.76
N LEU A 258 -9.99 4.67 -8.91
CA LEU A 258 -10.41 4.36 -7.55
C LEU A 258 -10.65 5.65 -6.75
N HIS A 259 -9.72 6.60 -6.77
CA HIS A 259 -9.85 7.86 -6.03
C HIS A 259 -11.00 8.71 -6.57
N LEU A 260 -11.04 8.94 -7.89
CA LEU A 260 -12.07 9.74 -8.53
C LEU A 260 -13.45 9.13 -8.35
N GLY A 261 -13.61 7.83 -8.62
CA GLY A 261 -14.89 7.12 -8.49
C GLY A 261 -15.44 7.17 -7.07
N ARG A 262 -14.57 7.08 -6.05
CA ARG A 262 -14.97 7.25 -4.65
C ARG A 262 -15.41 8.68 -4.33
N LEU A 263 -14.68 9.69 -4.81
CA LEU A 263 -15.03 11.09 -4.62
C LEU A 263 -16.36 11.43 -5.32
N GLU A 264 -16.59 10.94 -6.53
CA GLU A 264 -17.85 11.11 -7.25
C GLU A 264 -19.01 10.40 -6.55
N ALA A 265 -18.80 9.18 -6.06
CA ALA A 265 -19.79 8.47 -5.27
C ALA A 265 -20.16 9.22 -4.00
N LEU A 266 -19.17 9.77 -3.28
CA LEU A 266 -19.40 10.59 -2.09
C LEU A 266 -20.26 11.81 -2.41
N LYS A 267 -19.90 12.56 -3.47
CA LYS A 267 -20.65 13.73 -3.96
C LYS A 267 -22.10 13.38 -4.28
N ARG A 268 -22.33 12.27 -4.99
CA ARG A 268 -23.68 11.80 -5.36
C ARG A 268 -24.52 11.47 -4.13
N ILE A 269 -23.93 10.77 -3.17
CA ILE A 269 -24.61 10.34 -1.95
C ILE A 269 -24.95 11.56 -1.08
N ILE A 270 -23.99 12.45 -0.80
CA ILE A 270 -24.22 13.58 0.11
C ILE A 270 -25.14 14.67 -0.45
N ARG A 271 -25.33 14.71 -1.77
CA ARG A 271 -26.17 15.73 -2.43
C ARG A 271 -27.63 15.70 -1.96
N GLN A 272 -28.15 14.55 -1.57
CA GLN A 272 -29.55 14.40 -1.18
C GLN A 272 -29.77 14.78 0.30
N PRO A 273 -30.50 15.87 0.61
CA PRO A 273 -30.81 16.26 1.97
C PRO A 273 -31.80 15.28 2.62
N PRO A 274 -31.98 15.35 3.96
CA PRO A 274 -33.03 14.60 4.66
C PRO A 274 -34.41 14.89 4.08
N MET A 275 -35.29 13.88 4.08
CA MET A 275 -36.67 14.07 3.65
C MET A 275 -37.40 15.03 4.58
N ALA A 276 -38.18 15.94 4.00
CA ALA A 276 -39.08 16.80 4.77
C ALA A 276 -40.24 15.96 5.32
N HIS A 277 -40.60 16.19 6.57
CA HIS A 277 -41.77 15.58 7.18
C HIS A 277 -43.02 16.48 7.03
N PRO A 278 -44.24 15.92 7.06
CA PRO A 278 -45.48 16.70 7.04
C PRO A 278 -45.58 17.69 8.20
N LEU A 279 -46.31 18.80 8.00
CA LEU A 279 -46.51 19.82 9.05
C LEU A 279 -47.09 19.19 10.33
N THR A 280 -46.56 19.59 11.48
CA THR A 280 -47.01 19.13 12.79
C THR A 280 -47.30 20.32 13.69
N GLN A 281 -47.94 20.08 14.83
CA GLN A 281 -48.20 21.12 15.84
C GLN A 281 -46.91 21.74 16.41
N PHE A 282 -45.75 21.12 16.18
CA PHE A 282 -44.44 21.56 16.68
C PHE A 282 -43.49 22.01 15.56
N CYS A 283 -43.94 21.99 14.29
CA CYS A 283 -43.12 22.35 13.14
C CYS A 283 -44.01 22.89 12.01
N ASP A 284 -43.82 24.17 11.71
CA ASP A 284 -44.48 24.92 10.64
C ASP A 284 -43.79 24.77 9.27
N GLY A 285 -42.79 23.90 9.17
CA GLY A 285 -41.99 23.68 7.98
C GLY A 285 -40.78 24.61 7.85
N TYR A 286 -40.65 25.65 8.67
CA TYR A 286 -39.44 26.49 8.69
C TYR A 286 -38.20 25.66 9.07
N SER A 287 -38.34 24.78 10.07
CA SER A 287 -37.30 23.84 10.49
C SER A 287 -36.85 22.90 9.36
N ASN A 288 -37.75 22.46 8.48
CA ASN A 288 -37.39 21.62 7.33
C ASN A 288 -36.49 22.38 6.33
N ASN A 289 -36.83 23.65 6.04
CA ASN A 289 -36.06 24.48 5.13
C ASN A 289 -34.69 24.82 5.72
N ALA A 290 -34.65 25.23 6.99
CA ALA A 290 -33.41 25.52 7.71
C ALA A 290 -32.48 24.30 7.75
N LEU A 291 -33.03 23.10 8.01
CA LEU A 291 -32.28 21.85 8.01
C LEU A 291 -31.72 21.51 6.61
N SER A 292 -32.51 21.68 5.55
CA SER A 292 -32.09 21.43 4.17
C SER A 292 -31.00 22.41 3.71
N ASP A 293 -31.12 23.68 4.09
CA ASP A 293 -30.11 24.70 3.80
C ASP A 293 -28.81 24.43 4.55
N GLU A 294 -28.90 24.06 5.83
CA GLU A 294 -27.72 23.72 6.62
C GLU A 294 -27.05 22.43 6.13
N TRP A 295 -27.85 21.42 5.75
CA TRP A 295 -27.34 20.23 5.07
C TRP A 295 -26.53 20.60 3.82
N ARG A 296 -27.05 21.48 2.97
CA ARG A 296 -26.37 21.90 1.73
C ARG A 296 -25.03 22.58 2.02
N LYS A 297 -24.95 23.41 3.06
CA LYS A 297 -23.68 24.04 3.48
C LYS A 297 -22.68 23.00 3.96
N HIS A 298 -23.12 22.07 4.82
CA HIS A 298 -22.26 20.99 5.30
C HIS A 298 -21.80 20.10 4.15
N ALA A 299 -22.71 19.68 3.26
CA ALA A 299 -22.41 18.88 2.08
C ALA A 299 -21.41 19.56 1.14
N ALA A 300 -21.55 20.86 0.90
CA ALA A 300 -20.60 21.65 0.13
C ALA A 300 -19.21 21.65 0.80
N LYS A 301 -19.16 21.84 2.13
CA LYS A 301 -17.91 21.78 2.88
C LYS A 301 -17.25 20.39 2.79
N ILE A 302 -18.02 19.31 2.96
CA ILE A 302 -17.54 17.93 2.80
C ILE A 302 -17.00 17.67 1.39
N THR A 303 -17.66 18.23 0.39
CA THR A 303 -17.27 18.04 -1.01
C THR A 303 -16.00 18.82 -1.34
N TRP A 304 -15.82 20.00 -0.74
CA TRP A 304 -14.64 20.83 -0.93
C TRP A 304 -13.38 20.23 -0.32
N ASP A 305 -13.48 19.67 0.89
CA ASP A 305 -12.39 18.98 1.59
C ASP A 305 -12.43 17.46 1.42
N ALA A 306 -13.04 16.99 0.32
CA ALA A 306 -13.33 15.58 0.13
C ALA A 306 -12.05 14.74 0.03
N SER A 307 -11.98 13.69 0.85
CA SER A 307 -10.95 12.66 0.78
C SER A 307 -11.60 11.33 0.43
N PRO A 308 -11.01 10.53 -0.48
CA PRO A 308 -11.54 9.19 -0.78
C PRO A 308 -11.40 8.23 0.40
N ALA A 309 -10.56 8.56 1.40
CA ALA A 309 -10.40 7.85 2.67
C ALA A 309 -11.31 8.36 3.81
N ILE A 310 -12.29 9.22 3.56
CA ILE A 310 -13.18 9.72 4.63
C ILE A 310 -13.88 8.54 5.34
N SER A 311 -13.69 8.46 6.66
CA SER A 311 -14.26 7.38 7.46
C SER A 311 -15.76 7.59 7.72
N PRO A 312 -16.56 6.52 7.86
CA PRO A 312 -17.97 6.62 8.24
C PRO A 312 -18.19 7.44 9.52
N ILE A 313 -17.30 7.29 10.52
CA ILE A 313 -17.37 8.02 11.80
C ILE A 313 -17.17 9.53 11.60
N SER A 314 -16.20 9.91 10.75
CA SER A 314 -15.97 11.33 10.41
C SER A 314 -17.19 11.92 9.70
N LEU A 315 -17.75 11.17 8.74
CA LEU A 315 -18.92 11.57 7.97
C LEU A 315 -20.16 11.73 8.86
N GLU A 316 -20.41 10.78 9.75
CA GLU A 316 -21.48 10.83 10.74
C GLU A 316 -21.36 12.05 11.65
N SER A 317 -20.18 12.29 12.24
CA SER A 317 -19.94 13.42 13.13
C SER A 317 -20.22 14.77 12.44
N ARG A 318 -19.75 14.91 11.19
CA ARG A 318 -19.91 16.15 10.39
C ARG A 318 -21.37 16.40 9.99
N LEU A 319 -22.13 15.34 9.68
CA LEU A 319 -23.52 15.44 9.24
C LEU A 319 -24.50 15.54 10.42
N SER A 320 -24.24 14.85 11.52
CA SER A 320 -25.05 14.95 12.75
C SER A 320 -24.99 16.35 13.37
N ALA A 321 -23.93 17.12 13.10
CA ALA A 321 -23.85 18.53 13.49
C ALA A 321 -24.94 19.42 12.85
N VAL A 322 -25.51 19.01 11.71
CA VAL A 322 -26.63 19.69 11.04
C VAL A 322 -27.86 19.76 11.96
N GLY A 323 -28.06 18.77 12.83
CA GLY A 323 -29.20 18.73 13.75
C GLY A 323 -29.24 19.89 14.74
N LYS A 324 -28.14 20.63 14.94
CA LYS A 324 -28.07 21.77 15.87
C LYS A 324 -28.93 22.97 15.46
N VAL A 325 -29.44 23.01 14.22
CA VAL A 325 -30.26 24.14 13.74
C VAL A 325 -31.75 23.99 14.05
N THR A 326 -32.17 22.87 14.65
CA THR A 326 -33.58 22.62 14.96
C THR A 326 -33.76 21.79 16.22
N ASP A 327 -34.80 22.11 17.00
CA ASP A 327 -35.25 21.31 18.14
C ASP A 327 -36.45 20.41 17.78
N CYS A 328 -36.86 20.38 16.51
CA CYS A 328 -37.99 19.56 16.07
C CYS A 328 -37.61 18.06 16.08
N PRO A 329 -38.30 17.22 16.88
CA PRO A 329 -37.94 15.80 17.01
C PRO A 329 -38.11 15.03 15.70
N GLU A 330 -39.09 15.39 14.87
CA GLU A 330 -39.31 14.74 13.58
C GLU A 330 -38.25 15.13 12.55
N CYS A 331 -37.83 16.40 12.51
CA CYS A 331 -36.68 16.83 11.68
C CYS A 331 -35.40 16.08 12.07
N LEU A 332 -35.14 15.93 13.37
CA LEU A 332 -33.99 15.18 13.88
C LEU A 332 -34.08 13.69 13.53
N HIS A 333 -35.28 13.11 13.57
CA HIS A 333 -35.51 11.72 13.16
C HIS A 333 -35.21 11.52 11.66
N GLN A 334 -35.71 12.41 10.80
CA GLN A 334 -35.43 12.34 9.35
C GLN A 334 -33.93 12.55 9.04
N LEU A 335 -33.25 13.43 9.78
CA LEU A 335 -31.80 13.60 9.68
C LEU A 335 -31.05 12.32 10.05
N ASP A 336 -31.32 11.75 11.22
CA ASP A 336 -30.68 10.51 11.69
C ASP A 336 -30.91 9.35 10.70
N HIS A 337 -32.13 9.21 10.20
CA HIS A 337 -32.45 8.23 9.16
C HIS A 337 -31.61 8.45 7.90
N ARG A 338 -31.54 9.69 7.39
CA ARG A 338 -30.74 10.01 6.21
C ARG A 338 -29.26 9.74 6.42
N VAL A 339 -28.71 10.12 7.57
CA VAL A 339 -27.29 9.88 7.92
C VAL A 339 -27.01 8.39 7.96
N LYS A 340 -27.83 7.58 8.64
CA LYS A 340 -27.66 6.11 8.66
C LYS A 340 -27.71 5.50 7.27
N GLN A 341 -28.67 5.90 6.45
CA GLN A 341 -28.75 5.47 5.05
C GLN A 341 -27.48 5.85 4.27
N LEU A 342 -26.99 7.07 4.44
CA LEU A 342 -25.78 7.57 3.80
C LEU A 342 -24.53 6.77 4.21
N LEU A 343 -24.41 6.40 5.47
CA LEU A 343 -23.29 5.59 5.97
C LEU A 343 -23.32 4.17 5.38
N VAL A 344 -24.51 3.58 5.23
CA VAL A 344 -24.68 2.30 4.52
C VAL A 344 -24.29 2.46 3.06
N GLU A 345 -24.83 3.46 2.35
CA GLU A 345 -24.48 3.75 0.96
C GLU A 345 -22.96 3.92 0.78
N TRP A 346 -22.30 4.66 1.69
CA TRP A 346 -20.86 4.88 1.66
C TRP A 346 -20.05 3.60 1.91
N SER A 347 -20.49 2.75 2.83
CA SER A 347 -19.83 1.47 3.14
C SER A 347 -19.84 0.48 1.97
N LEU A 348 -20.81 0.62 1.05
CA LEU A 348 -20.92 -0.21 -0.15
C LEU A 348 -20.08 0.30 -1.32
N ILE A 349 -19.49 1.49 -1.23
CA ILE A 349 -18.64 2.04 -2.28
C ILE A 349 -17.30 1.30 -2.31
N LYS A 350 -16.95 0.81 -3.50
CA LYS A 350 -15.69 0.10 -3.79
C LYS A 350 -14.49 0.88 -3.22
N ASN A 351 -13.63 0.18 -2.48
CA ASN A 351 -12.43 0.73 -1.84
C ASN A 351 -11.14 0.08 -2.33
N THR A 352 -11.22 -0.76 -3.37
CA THR A 352 -10.08 -1.39 -4.04
C THR A 352 -10.08 -1.05 -5.52
N ILE A 353 -8.93 -1.21 -6.20
CA ILE A 353 -8.83 -1.07 -7.66
C ILE A 353 -9.65 -2.10 -8.43
#